data_AF-A0A378VVY7-F1
#
_entry.id   AF-A0A378VVY7-F1
#
_cell.length_a   1.000
_cell.length_b   1.000
_cell.length_c   1.000
_cell.angle_alpha   90.00
_cell.angle_beta   90.00
_cell.angle_gamma   90.00
#
_symmetry.space_group_name_H-M   'P 1'
#
loop_
_entity.id
_entity.type
_entity.pdbx_description
1 polymer ?
#
loop_
_entity_poly.entity_id
_entity_poly.type
_entity_poly.pdbx_seq_one_letter_code
_entity_poly.pdbx_strand_id
1 'polypeptide(L)' 'MGSILKKIHKIIDGQENTGGFLILLSSNDKFSSFDSYDDWVENLEILKEYLQESHWIIKWVG' A
#
# COMPACT_ATOMS: atom_id res chain seq x y z
N MET A 1 18.14 19.78 -0.94
CA MET A 1 18.14 18.31 -1.01
C MET A 1 16.73 17.82 -0.80
N GLY A 2 16.07 17.27 -1.83
CA GLY A 2 14.78 16.62 -1.67
C GLY A 2 14.98 15.22 -1.11
N SER A 3 14.53 14.97 0.11
CA SER A 3 14.51 13.63 0.67
C SER A 3 13.50 12.80 -0.13
N ILE A 4 13.98 11.80 -0.88
CA ILE A 4 13.09 10.79 -1.47
C ILE A 4 12.55 9.99 -0.28
N LEU A 5 11.31 10.29 0.13
CA LEU A 5 10.59 9.47 1.10
C LEU A 5 10.41 8.08 0.48
N LYS A 6 11.26 7.13 0.87
CA LYS A 6 11.04 5.72 0.54
C LYS A 6 9.82 5.27 1.32
N LYS A 7 8.66 5.26 0.66
CA LYS A 7 7.46 4.64 1.19
C LYS A 7 7.46 3.17 0.80
N ILE A 8 7.46 2.29 1.79
CA ILE A 8 7.29 0.86 1.61
C ILE A 8 5.81 0.56 1.65
N HIS A 9 5.35 -0.15 0.63
CA HIS A 9 3.96 -0.52 0.45
C HIS A 9 3.84 -2.03 0.52
N LYS A 10 2.89 -2.52 1.29
CA LYS A 10 2.52 -3.94 1.32
C LYS A 10 1.04 -4.04 1.04
N ILE A 11 0.68 -4.78 0.00
CA ILE A 11 -0.71 -5.13 -0.29
C ILE A 11 -0.91 -6.56 0.19
N ILE A 12 -1.89 -6.76 1.05
CA ILE A 12 -2.29 -8.07 1.55
C ILE A 12 -3.62 -8.42 0.89
N ASP A 13 -3.63 -9.50 0.12
CA ASP A 13 -4.88 -10.08 -0.38
C ASP A 13 -5.62 -10.74 0.78
N GLY A 14 -6.74 -10.13 1.16
CA GLY A 14 -7.61 -10.60 2.22
C GLY A 14 -8.93 -11.16 1.68
N GLN A 15 -9.05 -11.47 0.38
CA GLN A 15 -10.32 -11.89 -0.20
C GLN A 15 -10.97 -13.07 0.54
N GLU A 16 -10.17 -14.03 1.02
CA GLU A 16 -10.69 -15.19 1.74
C GLU A 16 -11.23 -14.86 3.15
N ASN A 17 -10.79 -13.75 3.76
CA ASN A 17 -11.12 -13.41 5.16
C ASN A 17 -12.03 -12.18 5.29
N THR A 18 -11.68 -11.09 4.59
CA THR A 18 -12.35 -9.79 4.69
C THR A 18 -12.98 -9.35 3.37
N GLY A 19 -12.78 -10.11 2.29
CA GLY A 19 -13.38 -9.84 0.99
C GLY A 19 -12.73 -8.69 0.21
N GLY A 20 -11.50 -8.28 0.55
CA GLY A 20 -10.83 -7.16 -0.14
C GLY A 20 -9.32 -7.14 0.07
N PHE A 21 -8.69 -6.01 -0.25
CA PHE A 21 -7.25 -5.80 -0.16
C PHE A 21 -6.92 -4.80 0.95
N LEU A 22 -5.98 -5.16 1.82
CA LEU A 22 -5.42 -4.25 2.82
C LEU A 22 -4.13 -3.65 2.27
N ILE A 23 -4.09 -2.33 2.19
CA ILE A 23 -2.96 -1.53 1.73
C ILE A 23 -2.25 -1.00 2.97
N LEU A 24 -0.98 -1.30 3.12
CA LEU A 24 -0.15 -0.80 4.22
C LEU A 24 0.92 0.12 3.65
N LEU A 25 1.06 1.29 4.28
CA LEU A 25 2.01 2.34 3.94
C LEU A 25 2.93 2.57 5.12
N SER A 26 4.24 2.61 4.91
CA SER A 26 5.16 3.07 5.94
C SER A 26 6.39 3.75 5.36
N SER A 27 6.97 4.67 6.14
CA SER A 27 8.28 5.27 5.85
C SER A 27 9.44 4.32 6.14
N ASN A 28 9.18 3.17 6.78
CA ASN A 28 10.17 2.16 7.12
C ASN A 28 9.68 0.72 6.86
N ASP A 29 10.62 -0.21 6.78
CA ASP A 29 10.41 -1.63 6.48
C ASP A 29 9.81 -2.40 7.66
N LYS A 30 9.88 -1.82 8.85
CA LYS A 30 9.37 -2.41 10.09
C LYS A 30 7.88 -2.16 10.31
N PHE A 31 7.25 -1.32 9.48
CA PHE A 31 5.85 -0.89 9.64
C PHE A 31 5.55 -0.49 11.10
N SER A 32 6.44 0.31 11.70
CA SER A 32 6.29 0.74 13.08
C SER A 32 5.10 1.71 13.24
N SER A 33 4.35 1.59 14.33
CA SER A 33 3.08 2.29 14.59
C SER A 33 3.11 3.82 14.52
N PHE A 34 4.29 4.45 14.55
CA PHE A 34 4.42 5.91 14.57
C PHE A 34 4.43 6.57 13.20
N ASP A 35 4.67 5.82 12.11
CA ASP A 35 4.71 6.32 10.72
C ASP A 35 4.19 5.24 9.76
N SER A 36 3.07 4.62 10.13
CA SER A 36 2.40 3.61 9.33
C SER A 36 0.93 3.95 9.17
N TYR A 37 0.42 3.83 7.95
CA TYR A 37 -0.98 4.02 7.62
C TYR A 37 -1.50 2.75 6.95
N ASP A 38 -2.75 2.43 7.20
CA ASP A 38 -3.48 1.38 6.51
C ASP A 38 -4.70 1.95 5.79
N ASP A 39 -5.05 1.30 4.69
CA ASP A 39 -6.23 1.60 3.88
C ASP A 39 -6.80 0.29 3.34
N TRP A 40 -8.08 0.27 3.00
CA TRP A 40 -8.76 -0.95 2.55
C TRP A 40 -9.62 -0.68 1.33
N VAL A 41 -9.52 -1.58 0.35
CA VAL A 41 -10.30 -1.53 -0.89
C VAL A 41 -10.99 -2.85 -1.15
N GLU A 42 -12.22 -2.78 -1.64
CA GLU A 42 -13.12 -3.95 -1.74
C GLU A 42 -12.69 -4.96 -2.81
N ASN A 43 -12.03 -4.50 -3.88
CA ASN A 43 -11.74 -5.37 -5.01
C ASN A 43 -10.54 -4.88 -5.83
N LEU A 44 -10.16 -5.71 -6.81
CA LEU A 44 -8.98 -5.47 -7.65
C LEU A 44 -9.14 -4.26 -8.57
N GLU A 45 -10.36 -3.93 -8.99
CA GLU A 45 -10.61 -2.77 -9.84
C GLU A 45 -10.37 -1.48 -9.07
N ILE A 46 -10.94 -1.37 -7.87
CA ILE A 46 -10.72 -0.22 -6.96
C ILE A 46 -9.25 -0.14 -6.56
N LEU A 47 -8.57 -1.26 -6.31
CA LEU A 47 -7.14 -1.26 -6.02
C LEU A 47 -6.31 -0.67 -7.17
N LYS A 48 -6.66 -0.98 -8.42
CA LYS A 48 -5.98 -0.43 -9.60
C LYS A 48 -6.20 1.07 -9.70
N GLU A 49 -7.44 1.52 -9.53
CA GLU A 49 -7.79 2.95 -9.55
C GLU A 49 -7.06 3.71 -8.44
N TYR A 50 -7.10 3.19 -7.21
CA TYR A 50 -6.37 3.73 -6.07
C TYR A 50 -4.89 3.93 -6.37
N LEU A 51 -4.24 2.91 -6.93
CA LEU A 51 -2.83 2.96 -7.31
C LEU A 51 -2.57 3.96 -8.45
N GLN A 52 -3.50 4.14 -9.39
CA GLN A 52 -3.38 5.13 -10.46
C GLN A 52 -3.51 6.57 -9.95
N GLU A 53 -4.51 6.84 -9.10
CA GLU A 53 -4.75 8.16 -8.51
C GLU A 53 -3.61 8.59 -7.56
N SER A 54 -2.93 7.61 -6.96
CA SER A 54 -1.83 7.86 -6.04
C SER A 54 -0.59 8.48 -6.70
N HIS A 55 -0.46 8.41 -8.03
CA HIS A 55 0.73 8.78 -8.79
C HIS A 55 2.03 8.10 -8.31
N TRP A 56 1.93 6.89 -7.75
CA TRP A 56 3.09 6.17 -7.22
C TRP A 56 3.91 5.47 -8.31
N ILE A 57 5.22 5.40 -8.07
CA ILE A 57 6.12 4.54 -8.85
C ILE A 57 6.10 3.15 -8.22
N ILE A 58 5.37 2.23 -8.82
CA ILE A 58 5.24 0.85 -8.31
C ILE A 58 6.44 0.03 -8.79
N LYS A 59 7.19 -0.53 -7.84
CA LYS A 59 8.24 -1.51 -8.11
C LYS A 59 7.84 -2.86 -7.53
N TRP A 60 7.41 -3.77 -8.39
CA TRP A 60 7.14 -5.16 -8.02
C TRP A 60 8.47 -5.86 -7.72
N VAL A 61 8.57 -6.44 -6.52
CA VAL A 61 9.64 -7.38 -6.17
C VAL A 61 9.05 -8.77 -6.31
N GLY A 62 9.61 -9.57 -7.23
CA GLY A 62 9.22 -10.95 -7.49
C GLY A 62 9.90 -11.93 -6.54
#